data_AF-A0A9X1RXR8-F1
#
_entry.id   AF-A0A9X1RXR8-F1
#
_cell.length_a   1.000
_cell.length_b   1.000
_cell.length_c   1.000
_cell.angle_alpha   90.00
_cell.angle_beta   90.00
_cell.angle_gamma   90.00
#
_symmetry.space_group_name_H-M   'P 1'
#
loop_
_entity.id
_entity.type
_entity.pdbx_description
1 polymer ?
#
loop_
_entity_poly.entity_id
_entity_poly.type
_entity_poly.pdbx_seq_one_letter_code
_entity_poly.pdbx_strand_id
1 'polypeptide(L)' 'MRHVKKENLPEKICLVCKRPFSWRKKWEKNWEEVKYCSDQCRKNKK' A
#
# COMPACT_ATOMS: atom_id res chain seq x y z
N MET A 1 10.10 19.71 14.33
CA MET A 1 9.38 19.04 13.21
C MET A 1 8.88 17.70 13.71
N ARG A 2 7.56 17.53 13.93
CA ARG A 2 7.00 16.23 14.34
C ARG A 2 7.07 15.28 13.15
N HIS A 3 8.18 14.55 13.01
CA HIS A 3 8.21 13.33 12.20
C HIS A 3 7.25 12.35 12.87
N VAL A 4 6.00 12.31 12.39
CA VAL A 4 5.08 11.24 12.75
C VAL A 4 5.72 9.96 12.24
N LYS A 5 6.32 9.20 13.15
CA LYS A 5 6.89 7.88 12.90
C LYS A 5 5.79 7.04 12.26
N LYS A 6 5.95 6.73 10.96
CA LYS A 6 5.02 5.89 10.18
C LYS A 6 5.07 4.41 10.61
N GLU A 7 5.66 4.11 11.77
CA GLU A 7 5.95 2.77 12.29
C GLU A 7 4.68 1.98 12.64
N ASN A 8 3.53 2.64 12.84
CA ASN A 8 2.26 1.98 13.17
C ASN A 8 1.29 1.86 11.98
N LEU A 9 1.70 2.22 10.77
CA LEU A 9 0.80 2.07 9.62
C LEU A 9 0.76 0.61 9.19
N PRO A 10 -0.42 0.05 8.92
CA PRO A 10 -0.51 -1.32 8.43
C PRO A 10 0.23 -1.43 7.10
N GLU A 11 1.04 -2.47 6.97
CA GLU A 11 1.81 -2.76 5.77
C GLU A 11 1.26 -3.99 5.07
N LYS A 12 1.25 -3.96 3.74
CA LYS A 12 0.85 -5.10 2.91
C LYS A 12 1.93 -5.38 1.87
N ILE A 13 1.94 -6.61 1.36
CA ILE A 13 2.84 -7.02 0.28
C ILE A 13 2.11 -6.87 -1.05
N CYS A 14 2.74 -6.19 -2.02
CA CYS A 14 2.18 -6.08 -3.36
C CYS A 14 2.28 -7.42 -4.11
N LEU A 15 1.15 -7.93 -4.63
CA LEU A 15 1.15 -9.22 -5.35
C LEU A 15 1.95 -9.22 -6.66
N VAL A 16 2.19 -8.05 -7.27
CA VAL A 16 2.93 -7.96 -8.55
C VAL A 16 4.43 -7.77 -8.34
N CYS A 17 4.84 -6.77 -7.56
CA CYS A 17 6.26 -6.48 -7.36
C CYS A 17 6.86 -7.11 -6.09
N LYS A 18 6.04 -7.76 -5.26
CA LYS A 18 6.43 -8.39 -3.98
C LYS A 18 7.11 -7.44 -2.99
N ARG A 19 6.98 -6.13 -3.17
CA ARG A 19 7.51 -5.12 -2.26
C ARG A 19 6.51 -4.80 -1.16
N PRO A 20 6.96 -4.62 0.09
CA PRO A 20 6.09 -4.11 1.15
C PRO A 20 5.69 -2.67 0.85
N PHE A 21 4.45 -2.32 1.18
CA PHE A 21 3.95 -0.97 1.07
C PHE A 21 3.03 -0.66 2.24
N SER A 22 3.23 0.52 2.84
CA SER A 22 2.46 0.98 3.98
C SER A 22 1.17 1.66 3.54
N TRP A 23 0.17 1.66 4.42
CA TRP A 23 -1.10 2.33 4.22
C TRP A 23 -0.95 3.79 3.76
N ARG A 24 -1.86 4.23 2.89
CA ARG A 24 -1.94 5.60 2.38
C ARG A 24 -3.35 6.11 2.59
N LYS A 25 -3.50 7.40 2.87
CA LYS A 25 -4.81 8.06 3.07
C LYS A 25 -5.81 7.83 1.92
N LYS A 26 -5.31 7.70 0.68
CA LYS A 26 -6.16 7.38 -0.48
C LYS A 26 -6.86 6.01 -0.42
N TRP A 27 -6.42 5.14 0.50
CA TRP A 27 -6.95 3.80 0.69
C TRP A 27 -7.82 3.65 1.93
N GLU A 28 -8.15 4.75 2.60
CA GLU A 28 -8.94 4.73 3.84
C GLU A 28 -10.24 3.93 3.70
N LYS A 29 -10.93 4.02 2.56
CA LYS A 29 -12.22 3.36 2.33
C LYS A 29 -12.13 1.92 1.80
N ASN A 30 -11.00 1.53 1.21
CA ASN A 30 -10.87 0.27 0.48
C ASN A 30 -9.58 -0.49 0.80
N TRP A 31 -8.91 -0.15 1.90
CA TRP A 31 -7.62 -0.74 2.28
C TRP A 31 -7.65 -2.26 2.28
N GLU A 32 -8.74 -2.87 2.73
CA GLU A 32 -8.92 -4.32 2.74
C GLU A 32 -8.80 -4.95 1.35
N GLU A 33 -9.35 -4.29 0.33
CA GLU A 33 -9.32 -4.72 -1.07
C GLU A 33 -8.00 -4.39 -1.78
N VAL A 34 -7.18 -3.47 -1.25
CA VAL A 34 -5.90 -3.06 -1.85
C VAL A 34 -4.86 -4.18 -1.73
N LYS A 35 -4.51 -4.76 -2.88
CA LYS A 35 -3.50 -5.82 -3.04
C LYS A 35 -2.21 -5.36 -3.74
N TYR A 36 -2.17 -4.11 -4.21
CA TYR A 36 -1.11 -3.58 -5.06
C TYR A 36 -0.60 -2.24 -4.55
N CYS A 37 0.72 -2.01 -4.62
CA CYS A 37 1.33 -0.77 -4.15
C CYS A 37 1.03 0.46 -5.03
N SER A 38 0.65 0.24 -6.29
CA SER A 38 0.41 1.30 -7.27
C SER A 38 -0.55 0.85 -8.37
N ASP A 39 -1.15 1.80 -9.07
CA ASP A 39 -2.02 1.55 -10.23
C ASP A 39 -1.25 0.86 -11.38
N GLN A 40 0.05 1.12 -11.50
CA GLN A 40 0.91 0.39 -12.44
C GLN A 40 0.96 -1.11 -12.10
N CYS A 41 1.16 -1.47 -10.83
CA CYS A 41 1.12 -2.87 -10.41
C CYS A 41 -0.27 -3.48 -10.59
N ARG A 42 -1.34 -2.71 -10.35
CA ARG A 42 -2.72 -3.17 -10.62
C ARG A 42 -2.93 -3.47 -12.11
N LYS A 43 -2.43 -2.63 -13.01
CA LYS A 43 -2.55 -2.81 -14.47
C LYS A 43 -1.61 -3.90 -15.01
N ASN A 44 -0.47 -4.12 -14.36
CA ASN A 44 0.53 -5.12 -14.76
C ASN A 44 0.26 -6.52 -14.21
N LYS A 45 -0.97 -6.77 -13.71
CA LYS A 45 -1.42 -8.11 -13.35
C LYS A 45 -1.68 -8.89 -14.64
N LYS A 46 -0.63 -9.51 -15.20
CA LYS A 46 -0.79 -10.57 -16.22
C LYS A 46 -1.58 -11.74 -15.64
#